data_AF-A0A7K1KRY4-F1
#
_entry.id   AF-A0A7K1KRY4-F1
#
_cell.length_a   1.000
_cell.length_b   1.000
_cell.length_c   1.000
_cell.angle_alpha   90.00
_cell.angle_beta   90.00
_cell.angle_gamma   90.00
#
_symmetry.space_group_name_H-M   'P 1'
#
loop_
_entity.id
_entity.type
_entity.pdbx_description
1 polymer ?
#
loop_
_entity_poly.entity_id
_entity_poly.type
_entity_poly.pdbx_seq_one_letter_code
_entity_poly.pdbx_strand_id
1 'polypeptide(L)'
;MVPQKNPKNKKTSSNIPIKDLRSFVDDFPALLWRIEIARSRIEFLNDHPLPPLGDSARLLLKNKAFRKQMLLPEDAHLLDAFLDAVSQGKTMATVFRVHTPQIPSCGSS
;
A
#
# COMPACT_ATOMS: atom_id res chain seq x y z
N MET A 1 2.34 -27.88 -50.12
CA MET A 1 2.09 -27.72 -48.66
C MET A 1 3.40 -27.24 -48.04
N VAL A 2 3.49 -25.96 -47.66
CA VAL A 2 4.73 -25.35 -47.16
C VAL A 2 4.67 -25.33 -45.62
N PRO A 3 5.69 -25.79 -44.89
CA PRO A 3 5.67 -25.73 -43.44
C PRO A 3 5.97 -24.28 -42.98
N GLN A 4 5.00 -23.64 -42.35
CA GLN A 4 5.16 -22.35 -41.70
C GLN A 4 6.08 -22.51 -40.48
N LYS A 5 7.23 -21.84 -40.50
CA LYS A 5 8.21 -21.82 -39.42
C LYS A 5 7.70 -20.86 -38.34
N ASN A 6 7.30 -21.39 -37.19
CA ASN A 6 6.79 -20.59 -36.06
C ASN A 6 7.97 -19.83 -35.41
N PRO A 7 8.03 -18.49 -35.43
CA PRO A 7 9.11 -17.77 -34.78
C PRO A 7 8.89 -17.83 -33.26
N LYS A 8 9.86 -18.44 -32.57
CA LYS A 8 9.92 -18.55 -31.11
C LYS A 8 9.76 -17.15 -30.50
N ASN A 9 8.69 -16.98 -29.72
CA ASN A 9 8.40 -15.75 -28.99
C ASN A 9 9.54 -15.51 -27.99
N LYS A 10 10.43 -14.55 -28.30
CA LYS A 10 11.57 -14.17 -27.46
C LYS A 10 11.02 -13.42 -26.25
N LYS A 11 10.79 -14.10 -25.13
CA LYS A 11 10.58 -13.44 -23.82
C LYS A 11 11.88 -12.72 -23.46
N THR A 12 11.98 -11.45 -23.80
CA THR A 12 13.01 -10.56 -23.26
C THR A 12 12.63 -10.22 -21.83
N SER A 13 13.16 -10.96 -20.85
CA SER A 13 13.20 -10.48 -19.47
C SER A 13 14.24 -9.36 -19.42
N SER A 14 13.82 -8.13 -19.69
CA SER A 14 14.64 -6.95 -19.46
C SER A 14 14.85 -6.82 -17.94
N ASN A 15 16.05 -7.09 -17.47
CA ASN A 15 16.41 -6.83 -16.08
C ASN A 15 16.39 -5.31 -15.86
N ILE A 16 15.56 -4.85 -14.93
CA ILE A 16 15.53 -3.45 -14.50
C ILE A 16 16.75 -3.22 -13.59
N PRO A 17 17.62 -2.24 -13.87
CA PRO A 17 18.71 -1.86 -12.97
C PRO A 17 18.16 -1.49 -11.58
N ILE A 18 18.87 -1.88 -10.52
CA ILE A 18 18.42 -1.64 -9.13
C ILE A 18 18.19 -0.15 -8.85
N LYS A 19 19.00 0.74 -9.46
CA LYS A 19 18.84 2.19 -9.32
C LYS A 19 17.49 2.66 -9.87
N ASP A 20 17.14 2.20 -11.06
CA ASP A 20 15.88 2.54 -11.73
C ASP A 20 14.68 2.00 -10.94
N LEU A 21 14.82 0.80 -10.36
CA LEU A 21 13.80 0.24 -9.46
C LEU A 21 13.64 1.08 -8.18
N ARG A 22 14.74 1.57 -7.61
CA ARG A 22 14.69 2.41 -6.40
C ARG A 22 14.01 3.74 -6.68
N SER A 23 14.40 4.42 -7.75
CA SER A 23 13.71 5.64 -8.19
C SER A 23 12.23 5.39 -8.44
N PHE A 24 11.87 4.28 -9.10
CA PHE A 24 10.47 3.91 -9.29
C PHE A 24 9.70 3.74 -7.98
N VAL A 25 10.28 3.09 -6.96
CA VAL A 25 9.65 2.90 -5.64
C VAL A 25 9.46 4.23 -4.93
N ASP A 26 10.48 5.10 -4.96
CA ASP A 26 10.46 6.41 -4.32
C ASP A 26 9.43 7.34 -4.97
N ASP A 27 9.28 7.29 -6.30
CA ASP A 27 8.36 8.14 -7.07
C ASP A 27 6.93 7.56 -7.19
N PHE A 28 6.69 6.34 -6.71
CA PHE A 28 5.38 5.70 -6.83
C PHE A 28 4.30 6.47 -6.03
N PRO A 29 3.15 6.82 -6.62
CA PRO A 29 2.14 7.68 -5.99
C PRO A 29 1.24 6.92 -5.00
N ALA A 30 1.85 6.09 -4.15
CA ALA A 30 1.20 5.41 -3.05
C ALA A 30 2.23 5.03 -1.99
N LEU A 31 1.78 4.90 -0.74
CA LEU A 31 2.64 4.38 0.33
C LEU A 31 2.83 2.87 0.16
N LEU A 32 4.03 2.48 -0.24
CA LEU A 32 4.45 1.09 -0.38
C LEU A 32 4.99 0.57 0.93
N TRP A 33 4.56 -0.63 1.31
CA TRP A 33 4.98 -1.27 2.55
C TRP A 33 4.99 -2.79 2.38
N ARG A 34 5.77 -3.45 3.23
CA ARG A 34 5.76 -4.91 3.40
C ARG A 34 5.53 -5.27 4.85
N ILE A 35 4.97 -6.44 5.09
CA ILE A 35 4.84 -7.01 6.43
C ILE A 35 5.74 -8.25 6.57
N GLU A 36 6.55 -8.25 7.62
CA GLU A 36 7.24 -9.44 8.09
C GLU A 36 6.33 -10.14 9.11
N ILE A 37 5.53 -11.10 8.65
CA ILE A 37 4.52 -11.78 9.48
C ILE A 37 5.14 -12.35 10.76
N ALA A 38 6.30 -13.03 10.64
CA ALA A 38 7.00 -13.66 11.77
C ALA A 38 7.45 -12.67 12.86
N ARG A 39 7.62 -11.38 12.53
CA ARG A 39 8.04 -10.33 13.47
C ARG A 39 6.94 -9.30 13.74
N SER A 40 5.75 -9.50 13.17
CA SER A 40 4.63 -8.53 13.17
C SER A 40 5.08 -7.11 12.86
N ARG A 41 6.02 -6.97 11.93
CA ARG A 41 6.69 -5.70 11.62
C ARG A 41 6.29 -5.19 10.25
N ILE A 42 5.86 -3.93 10.19
CA ILE A 42 5.61 -3.21 8.94
C ILE A 42 6.86 -2.41 8.60
N GLU A 43 7.37 -2.61 7.39
CA GLU A 43 8.47 -1.85 6.81
C GLU A 43 7.95 -1.04 5.62
N PHE A 44 8.21 0.27 5.63
CA PHE A 44 7.86 1.16 4.54
C PHE A 44 8.97 1.15 3.50
N LEU A 45 8.57 1.01 2.23
CA LEU A 45 9.48 0.94 1.10
C LEU A 45 9.70 2.32 0.47
N ASN A 46 8.77 3.25 0.68
CA ASN A 46 8.88 4.65 0.30
C ASN A 46 8.24 5.56 1.37
N ASP A 47 8.28 6.87 1.10
CA ASP A 47 7.72 7.90 1.99
C ASP A 47 6.70 8.80 1.31
N HIS A 48 5.93 8.24 0.38
CA HIS A 48 4.93 9.01 -0.34
C HIS A 48 3.80 9.46 0.59
N PRO A 49 3.52 10.78 0.69
CA PRO A 49 2.43 11.29 1.52
C PRO A 49 1.08 10.92 0.90
N LEU A 50 0.09 10.61 1.75
CA LEU A 50 -1.27 10.28 1.30
C LEU A 50 -2.26 11.33 1.81
N PRO A 51 -2.60 12.37 1.03
CA PRO A 51 -3.64 13.31 1.42
C PRO A 51 -5.01 12.62 1.55
N PRO A 52 -5.84 12.97 2.56
CA PRO A 52 -5.61 13.97 3.60
C PRO A 52 -4.83 13.46 4.83
N LEU A 53 -4.50 12.16 4.89
CA LEU A 53 -3.86 11.54 6.05
C LEU A 53 -2.43 12.05 6.31
N GLY A 54 -1.67 12.38 5.26
CA GLY A 54 -0.25 12.72 5.36
C GLY A 54 0.52 11.65 6.12
N ASP A 55 1.28 12.05 7.14
CA ASP A 55 2.06 11.15 8.01
C ASP A 55 1.20 10.16 8.80
N SER A 56 -0.08 10.49 8.99
CA SER A 56 -1.03 9.64 9.72
C SER A 56 -1.34 8.34 8.97
N ALA A 57 -1.03 8.24 7.67
CA ALA A 57 -1.22 7.00 6.91
C ALA A 57 -0.35 5.85 7.46
N ARG A 58 0.88 6.15 7.89
CA ARG A 58 1.76 5.17 8.53
C ARG A 58 1.21 4.75 9.89
N LEU A 59 0.62 5.69 10.63
CA LEU A 59 -0.01 5.43 11.92
C LEU A 59 -1.27 4.56 11.77
N LEU A 60 -2.06 4.77 10.73
CA LEU A 60 -3.22 3.94 10.38
C LEU A 60 -2.85 2.46 10.26
N LEU A 61 -1.75 2.15 9.58
CA LEU A 61 -1.32 0.77 9.41
C LEU A 61 -0.81 0.13 10.71
N LYS A 62 -0.18 0.93 11.59
CA LYS A 62 0.46 0.42 12.82
C LYS A 62 -0.46 0.39 14.05
N ASN A 63 -1.39 1.32 14.19
CA ASN A 63 -2.12 1.55 15.43
C ASN A 63 -3.63 1.22 15.28
N LYS A 64 -4.08 0.16 15.96
CA LYS A 64 -5.48 -0.28 15.94
C LYS A 64 -6.46 0.75 16.52
N ALA A 65 -6.06 1.49 17.55
CA ALA A 65 -6.92 2.52 18.14
C ALA A 65 -7.10 3.69 17.17
N PHE A 66 -6.02 4.11 16.52
CA PHE A 66 -6.05 5.17 15.51
C PHE A 66 -6.91 4.78 14.29
N ARG A 67 -6.86 3.52 13.85
CA ARG A 67 -7.75 3.00 12.79
C ARG A 67 -9.21 3.23 13.09
N LYS A 68 -9.65 2.92 14.31
CA LYS A 68 -11.06 3.08 14.70
C LYS A 68 -11.53 4.53 14.68
N GLN A 69 -10.62 5.48 14.88
CA GLN A 69 -10.94 6.92 14.82
C GLN A 69 -11.01 7.43 13.39
N MET A 70 -10.17 6.88 12.50
CA MET A 70 -10.08 7.34 11.12
C MET A 70 -11.08 6.65 10.20
N LEU A 71 -11.48 5.41 10.46
CA LEU A 71 -12.40 4.68 9.60
C LEU A 71 -13.84 5.10 9.81
N LEU A 72 -14.59 5.12 8.71
CA LEU A 72 -16.04 5.11 8.79
C LEU A 72 -16.50 3.78 9.45
N PRO A 73 -17.44 3.80 10.42
CA PRO A 73 -17.88 2.60 11.12
C PRO A 73 -18.37 1.49 10.20
N GLU A 74 -18.99 1.86 9.09
CA GLU A 74 -19.52 0.92 8.09
C GLU A 74 -18.42 0.14 7.39
N ASP A 75 -17.24 0.75 7.22
CA ASP A 75 -16.13 0.18 6.46
C ASP A 75 -15.14 -0.59 7.37
N ALA A 76 -15.32 -0.56 8.71
CA ALA A 76 -14.37 -1.14 9.66
C ALA A 76 -14.12 -2.64 9.43
N HIS A 77 -15.18 -3.39 9.11
CA HIS A 77 -15.11 -4.83 8.85
C HIS A 77 -14.26 -5.16 7.61
N LEU A 78 -14.19 -4.26 6.62
CA LEU A 78 -13.41 -4.44 5.40
C LEU A 78 -11.91 -4.42 5.69
N LEU A 79 -11.48 -3.53 6.58
CA LEU A 79 -10.07 -3.46 6.97
C LEU A 79 -9.69 -4.60 7.92
N ASP A 80 -10.58 -5.01 8.83
CA ASP A 80 -10.34 -6.16 9.70
C ASP A 80 -10.16 -7.44 8.85
N ALA A 81 -11.05 -7.69 7.89
CA ALA A 81 -10.93 -8.83 6.97
C ALA A 81 -9.61 -8.80 6.16
N PHE A 82 -9.20 -7.61 5.72
CA PHE A 82 -7.92 -7.42 5.03
C PHE A 82 -6.72 -7.75 5.94
N LEU A 83 -6.70 -7.23 7.16
CA LEU A 83 -5.60 -7.49 8.10
C LEU A 83 -5.54 -8.97 8.50
N ASP A 84 -6.69 -9.63 8.65
CA ASP A 84 -6.76 -11.06 8.91
C ASP A 84 -6.18 -11.87 7.74
N ALA A 85 -6.54 -11.53 6.49
CA ALA A 85 -5.98 -12.17 5.31
C ALA A 85 -4.46 -11.96 5.20
N VAL A 86 -3.98 -10.73 5.46
CA VAL A 86 -2.55 -10.38 5.49
C VAL A 86 -1.81 -11.20 6.55
N SER A 87 -2.38 -11.39 7.73
CA SER A 87 -1.76 -12.21 8.80
C SER A 87 -1.59 -13.68 8.41
N GLN A 88 -2.46 -14.17 7.51
CA GLN A 88 -2.45 -15.53 6.97
C GLN A 88 -1.58 -15.64 5.70
N GLY A 89 -0.94 -14.56 5.26
CA GLY A 89 -0.18 -14.53 4.00
C GLY A 89 -1.03 -14.67 2.75
N LYS A 90 -2.35 -14.41 2.83
CA LYS A 90 -3.26 -14.48 1.69
C LYS A 90 -3.22 -13.19 0.88
N THR A 91 -3.25 -13.31 -0.45
CA THR A 91 -3.41 -12.18 -1.35
C THR A 91 -4.83 -11.62 -1.23
N MET A 92 -4.95 -10.32 -0.96
CA MET A 92 -6.22 -9.62 -0.85
C MET A 92 -6.06 -8.14 -1.23
N ALA A 93 -7.16 -7.53 -1.68
CA ALA A 93 -7.29 -6.09 -1.84
C ALA A 93 -8.62 -5.64 -1.22
N THR A 94 -8.66 -4.43 -0.67
CA THR A 94 -9.86 -3.83 -0.10
C THR A 94 -9.86 -2.33 -0.33
N VAL A 95 -11.03 -1.71 -0.25
CA VAL A 95 -11.21 -0.26 -0.33
C VAL A 95 -12.09 0.16 0.84
N PHE A 96 -11.67 1.20 1.56
CA PHE A 96 -12.40 1.76 2.69
C PHE A 96 -12.22 3.28 2.69
N ARG A 97 -13.14 3.98 3.32
CA ARG A 97 -13.09 5.44 3.49
C ARG A 97 -12.52 5.80 4.84
N VAL A 98 -11.84 6.95 4.88
CA VAL A 98 -11.30 7.53 6.11
C VAL A 98 -11.79 8.96 6.29
N HIS A 99 -11.89 9.40 7.54
CA HIS A 99 -12.05 10.79 7.90
C HIS A 99 -10.76 11.56 7.65
N THR A 100 -10.89 12.80 7.18
CA THR A 100 -9.79 13.76 7.18
C THR A 100 -9.39 14.02 8.64
N PRO A 101 -8.10 13.88 9.00
CA PRO A 101 -7.62 14.33 10.30
C PRO A 101 -8.01 15.80 10.48
N GLN A 102 -8.69 16.12 11.57
CA GLN A 102 -8.98 17.52 11.93
C GLN A 102 -7.65 18.19 12.26
N ILE A 103 -7.04 18.87 11.28
CA ILE A 103 -5.98 19.83 11.56
C ILE A 103 -6.69 20.96 12.32
N PRO A 104 -6.33 21.29 13.57
CA PRO A 104 -6.95 22.41 14.26
C PRO A 104 -6.78 23.64 13.37
N SER A 105 -7.88 24.18 12.88
CA SER A 105 -7.87 25.43 12.12
C SER A 105 -7.17 26.45 13.00
N CYS A 106 -6.03 26.97 12.54
CA CYS A 106 -5.35 28.08 13.19
C CYS A 106 -6.39 29.19 13.29
N GLY A 107 -6.90 29.44 14.50
CA GLY A 107 -7.91 30.44 14.74
C GLY A 107 -7.31 31.79 14.39
N SER A 108 -7.78 32.38 13.30
CA SER A 108 -7.59 33.80 13.03
C SER A 108 -8.25 34.56 14.19
N SER A 109 -7.42 34.99 15.14
CA SER A 109 -7.79 35.99 16.14
C SER A 109 -7.61 37.38 15.55
#